data_AF-A0A383AAG2-F1
#
_entry.id   AF-A0A383AAG2-F1
#
_cell.length_a   1.000
_cell.length_b   1.000
_cell.length_c   1.000
_cell.angle_alpha   90.00
_cell.angle_beta   90.00
_cell.angle_gamma   90.00
#
_symmetry.space_group_name_H-M   'P 1'
#
loop_
_entity.id
_entity.type
_entity.pdbx_description
1 polymer ?
#
loop_
_entity_poly.entity_id
_entity_poly.type
_entity_poly.pdbx_seq_one_letter_code
_entity_poly.pdbx_strand_id
1 'polypeptide(L)'
;RDPFKTVLSDIRTLHEKKAKYFSIDVPSGVDSDTSAVDPTAFKPDVTLALGHLKPCHVNQPAADFCGEIIICDIGLPNHLSVEIDTALLSDEYVRPILPGRSIASHKGSYGKAMVVGGSDNYIGAPVLAASSAMKTGLGLVTIATFKDLVNPMANMLPEATFLRLKEDRMDVRSGQHMARQIFEAVEDYKVLLIGCGFGTSRTTHRIFQNLVLSNIKLPQLVLDGDGLNILSKISNWWDRIPFDSILTPHPK
;
A
#
# COMPACT_ATOMS: atom_id res chain seq x y z
N ARG A 1 39.25 9.87 -23.79
CA ARG A 1 38.31 10.56 -22.87
C ARG A 1 36.94 10.46 -23.50
N ASP A 2 35.94 9.98 -22.77
CA ASP A 2 34.56 9.95 -23.25
C ASP A 2 34.06 11.42 -23.37
N PRO A 3 33.79 11.92 -24.58
CA PRO A 3 33.40 13.31 -24.78
C PRO A 3 32.12 13.67 -24.02
N PHE A 4 31.19 12.72 -23.92
CA PHE A 4 29.90 12.94 -23.28
C PHE A 4 30.04 13.07 -21.77
N LYS A 5 30.79 12.15 -21.13
CA LYS A 5 31.11 12.25 -19.70
C LYS A 5 31.88 13.53 -19.36
N THR A 6 32.73 14.00 -20.26
CA THR A 6 33.46 15.26 -20.08
C THR A 6 32.49 16.45 -20.07
N VAL A 7 31.57 16.53 -21.03
CA VAL A 7 30.55 17.59 -21.09
C VAL A 7 29.65 17.58 -19.84
N LEU A 8 29.19 16.41 -19.40
CA LEU A 8 28.36 16.31 -18.20
C LEU A 8 29.10 16.75 -16.94
N SER A 9 30.38 16.39 -16.81
CA SER A 9 31.22 16.85 -15.71
C SER A 9 31.38 18.37 -15.73
N ASP A 10 31.66 18.95 -16.90
CA ASP A 10 31.84 20.40 -17.05
C ASP A 10 30.55 21.16 -16.70
N ILE A 11 29.39 20.69 -17.18
CA ILE A 11 28.07 21.26 -16.85
C ILE A 11 27.81 21.19 -15.33
N ARG A 12 28.14 20.05 -14.69
CA ARG A 12 27.98 19.90 -13.24
C ARG A 12 28.84 20.88 -12.44
N THR A 13 30.07 21.15 -12.88
CA THR A 13 30.92 22.17 -12.26
C THR A 13 30.40 23.59 -12.52
N LEU A 14 29.76 23.84 -13.66
CA LEU A 14 29.17 25.12 -14.01
C LEU A 14 27.79 25.37 -13.37
N HIS A 15 27.17 24.36 -12.77
CA HIS A 15 25.86 24.43 -12.12
C HIS A 15 25.80 25.48 -10.99
N GLU A 16 26.95 25.86 -10.41
CA GLU A 16 27.05 26.95 -9.42
C GLU A 16 26.84 28.36 -10.03
N LYS A 17 26.70 28.47 -11.36
CA LYS A 17 26.42 29.73 -12.07
C LYS A 17 24.94 29.82 -12.46
N LYS A 18 24.38 31.03 -12.34
CA LYS A 18 22.96 31.47 -12.45
C LYS A 18 22.15 31.07 -13.72
N ALA A 19 22.54 30.06 -14.48
CA ALA A 19 21.78 29.59 -15.64
C ALA A 19 20.73 28.57 -15.20
N LYS A 20 19.56 28.59 -15.85
CA LYS A 20 18.53 27.56 -15.70
C LYS A 20 18.78 26.46 -16.72
N TYR A 21 18.80 25.21 -16.27
CA TYR A 21 19.07 24.04 -17.11
C TYR A 21 17.81 23.27 -17.43
N PHE A 22 17.65 22.96 -18.71
CA PHE A 22 16.55 22.18 -19.23
C PHE A 22 17.08 20.89 -19.82
N SER A 23 16.50 19.76 -19.44
CA SER A 23 16.66 18.52 -20.19
C SER A 23 15.52 18.34 -21.16
N ILE A 24 15.82 17.81 -22.34
CA ILE A 24 14.83 17.41 -23.32
C ILE A 24 14.64 15.90 -23.19
N ASP A 25 13.40 15.50 -23.01
CA ASP A 25 12.93 14.14 -22.80
C ASP A 25 13.31 13.51 -21.46
N VAL A 26 14.60 13.19 -21.24
CA VAL A 26 15.13 12.53 -20.04
C VAL A 26 16.45 13.21 -19.66
N PRO A 27 16.79 13.42 -18.37
CA PRO A 27 18.10 13.92 -17.98
C PRO A 27 19.25 13.04 -18.51
N SER A 28 20.23 13.66 -19.15
CA SER A 28 21.41 12.93 -19.63
C SER A 28 22.11 12.18 -18.49
N GLY A 29 22.32 10.87 -18.68
CA GLY A 29 22.88 9.97 -17.67
C GLY A 29 21.83 9.25 -16.80
N VAL A 30 20.55 9.44 -17.07
CA VAL A 30 19.45 8.69 -16.45
C VAL A 30 18.93 7.65 -17.44
N ASP A 31 18.74 6.43 -16.96
CA ASP A 31 18.08 5.34 -17.69
C ASP A 31 16.56 5.50 -17.61
N SER A 32 15.87 5.52 -18.76
CA SER A 32 14.44 5.84 -18.84
C SER A 32 13.54 4.81 -18.19
N ASP A 33 13.96 3.55 -18.16
CA ASP A 33 13.09 2.41 -17.83
C ASP A 33 13.39 1.87 -16.43
N THR A 34 14.67 1.77 -16.08
CA THR A 34 15.14 1.20 -14.80
C THR A 34 15.28 2.26 -13.71
N SER A 35 15.20 3.54 -14.06
CA SER A 35 15.48 4.66 -13.14
C SER A 35 16.90 4.69 -12.58
N ALA A 36 17.84 3.94 -13.17
CA ALA A 36 19.25 4.03 -12.80
C ALA A 36 19.82 5.40 -13.17
N VAL A 37 20.66 5.96 -12.29
CA VAL A 37 21.30 7.26 -12.48
C VAL A 37 22.81 7.08 -12.49
N ASP A 38 23.47 7.44 -13.59
CA ASP A 38 24.93 7.43 -13.68
C ASP A 38 25.52 8.45 -12.68
N PRO A 39 26.63 8.15 -11.99
CA PRO A 39 27.26 9.10 -11.07
C PRO A 39 27.66 10.44 -11.69
N THR A 40 27.83 10.48 -13.01
CA THR A 40 28.13 11.67 -13.81
C THR A 40 26.88 12.39 -14.33
N ALA A 41 25.68 11.83 -14.10
CA ALA A 41 24.43 12.46 -14.49
C ALA A 41 24.33 13.87 -13.90
N PHE A 42 23.66 14.72 -14.67
CA PHE A 42 23.40 16.10 -14.30
C PHE A 42 21.91 16.29 -14.00
N LYS A 43 21.60 16.96 -12.88
CA LYS A 43 20.23 17.25 -12.46
C LYS A 43 19.77 18.58 -13.07
N PRO A 44 18.88 18.60 -14.08
CA PRO A 44 18.32 19.84 -14.61
C PRO A 44 17.35 20.50 -13.62
N ASP A 45 17.07 21.79 -13.84
CA ASP A 45 15.98 22.48 -13.15
C ASP A 45 14.62 22.02 -13.68
N VAL A 46 14.53 21.76 -14.99
CA VAL A 46 13.31 21.35 -15.68
C VAL A 46 13.60 20.22 -16.67
N THR A 47 12.72 19.22 -16.76
CA THR A 47 12.72 18.21 -17.81
C THR A 47 11.46 18.32 -18.67
N LEU A 48 11.64 18.48 -19.98
CA LEU A 48 10.57 18.51 -20.97
C LEU A 48 10.32 17.09 -21.50
N ALA A 49 9.45 16.32 -20.84
CA ALA A 49 9.14 14.95 -21.23
C ALA A 49 8.33 14.93 -22.53
N LEU A 50 8.83 14.27 -23.57
CA LEU A 50 8.19 14.30 -24.89
C LEU A 50 7.09 13.22 -25.01
N GLY A 51 5.87 13.63 -25.32
CA GLY A 51 4.69 12.77 -25.49
C GLY A 51 4.14 12.25 -24.16
N HIS A 52 4.87 11.35 -23.50
CA HIS A 52 4.46 10.71 -22.24
C HIS A 52 5.58 10.75 -21.20
N LEU A 53 5.19 10.53 -19.94
CA LEU A 53 6.14 10.24 -18.88
C LEU A 53 6.80 8.87 -19.11
N LYS A 54 8.06 8.76 -18.70
CA LYS A 54 8.84 7.52 -18.65
C LYS A 54 8.96 7.07 -17.20
N PRO A 55 9.21 5.77 -16.91
CA PRO A 55 9.39 5.29 -15.54
C PRO A 55 10.38 6.12 -14.71
N CYS A 56 11.48 6.59 -15.30
CA CYS A 56 12.48 7.42 -14.62
C CYS A 56 11.96 8.76 -14.08
N HIS A 57 10.86 9.28 -14.64
CA HIS A 57 10.25 10.54 -14.20
C HIS A 57 9.50 10.41 -12.87
N VAL A 58 9.14 9.19 -12.48
CA VAL A 58 8.27 8.93 -11.32
C VAL A 58 8.89 7.97 -10.32
N ASN A 59 9.75 7.07 -10.77
CA ASN A 59 10.40 6.06 -9.93
C ASN A 59 11.75 6.56 -9.41
N GLN A 60 12.01 6.29 -8.14
CA GLN A 60 13.28 6.59 -7.50
C GLN A 60 14.40 5.63 -7.97
N PRO A 61 15.67 6.07 -7.99
CA PRO A 61 16.17 7.40 -7.59
C PRO A 61 16.07 8.48 -8.67
N ALA A 62 15.73 8.12 -9.92
CA ALA A 62 15.74 9.06 -11.05
C ALA A 62 14.73 10.21 -10.90
N ALA A 63 13.58 9.98 -10.26
CA ALA A 63 12.57 11.02 -10.05
C ALA A 63 13.15 12.25 -9.33
N ASP A 64 14.00 12.03 -8.31
CA ASP A 64 14.70 13.11 -7.60
C ASP A 64 15.71 13.87 -8.48
N PHE A 65 16.08 13.30 -9.62
CA PHE A 65 17.03 13.83 -10.58
C PHE A 65 16.39 14.55 -11.77
N CYS A 66 15.05 14.47 -11.93
CA CYS A 66 14.36 15.00 -13.11
C CYS A 66 13.97 16.49 -13.01
N GLY A 67 14.09 17.12 -11.83
CA GLY A 67 13.66 18.51 -11.63
C GLY A 67 12.14 18.67 -11.79
N GLU A 68 11.69 19.87 -12.19
CA GLU A 68 10.29 20.09 -12.57
C GLU A 68 9.99 19.42 -13.91
N ILE A 69 8.94 18.60 -13.99
CA ILE A 69 8.62 17.85 -15.21
C ILE A 69 7.44 18.51 -15.93
N ILE A 70 7.63 18.82 -17.21
CA ILE A 70 6.59 19.32 -18.11
C ILE A 70 6.40 18.30 -19.22
N ILE A 71 5.18 17.78 -19.37
CA ILE A 71 4.84 16.87 -20.48
C ILE A 71 4.55 17.73 -21.71
N CYS A 72 5.32 17.52 -22.78
CA CYS A 72 5.17 18.21 -24.05
C CYS A 72 4.42 17.30 -25.04
N ASP A 73 3.23 17.73 -25.46
CA ASP A 73 2.53 17.09 -26.58
C ASP A 73 3.31 17.35 -27.88
N ILE A 74 3.76 16.28 -28.52
CA ILE A 74 4.50 16.30 -29.78
C ILE A 74 3.64 15.83 -30.97
N GLY A 75 2.32 15.71 -30.77
CA GLY A 75 1.37 15.30 -31.81
C GLY A 75 1.35 13.80 -32.07
N LEU A 76 1.65 12.98 -31.07
CA LEU A 76 1.53 11.52 -31.20
C LEU A 76 0.05 11.15 -31.41
N PRO A 77 -0.29 10.40 -32.47
CA PRO A 77 -1.66 9.92 -32.65
C PRO A 77 -2.17 9.10 -31.46
N ASN A 78 -3.39 9.38 -30.99
CA ASN A 78 -4.00 8.67 -29.85
C ASN A 78 -4.13 7.15 -30.03
N HIS A 79 -4.11 6.64 -31.27
CA HIS A 79 -4.18 5.21 -31.57
C HIS A 79 -2.82 4.51 -31.53
N LEU A 80 -1.71 5.26 -31.42
CA LEU A 80 -0.38 4.73 -31.11
C LEU A 80 -0.25 4.43 -29.61
N SER A 81 -1.36 4.28 -28.89
CA SER A 81 -1.36 3.60 -27.60
C SER A 81 -0.83 2.17 -27.83
N VAL A 82 0.50 2.07 -27.79
CA VAL A 82 1.26 0.87 -27.53
C VAL A 82 0.56 0.15 -26.37
N GLU A 83 0.61 -1.17 -26.32
CA GLU A 83 0.17 -1.95 -25.15
C GLU A 83 0.97 -1.49 -23.92
N ILE A 84 0.52 -0.40 -23.30
CA ILE A 84 1.12 0.22 -22.14
C ILE A 84 0.34 -0.35 -20.95
N ASP A 85 0.93 -1.35 -20.31
CA ASP A 85 0.37 -2.00 -19.12
C ASP A 85 0.56 -1.16 -17.83
N THR A 86 1.07 0.06 -17.95
CA THR A 86 1.41 0.94 -16.82
C THR A 86 0.75 2.31 -16.94
N ALA A 87 0.21 2.82 -15.83
CA ALA A 87 -0.43 4.12 -15.80
C ALA A 87 0.01 4.89 -14.56
N LEU A 88 0.20 6.20 -14.73
CA LEU A 88 0.31 7.10 -13.59
C LEU A 88 -1.09 7.41 -13.07
N LEU A 89 -1.32 7.19 -11.79
CA LEU A 89 -2.58 7.57 -11.15
C LEU A 89 -2.70 9.09 -11.11
N SER A 90 -3.79 9.62 -11.67
CA SER A 90 -4.16 11.03 -11.59
C SER A 90 -5.51 11.22 -10.90
N ASP A 91 -5.83 12.46 -10.51
CA ASP A 91 -7.13 12.78 -9.93
C ASP A 91 -8.27 12.47 -10.92
N GLU A 92 -8.07 12.72 -12.21
CA GLU A 92 -9.03 12.41 -13.28
C GLU A 92 -9.25 10.90 -13.41
N TYR A 93 -8.20 10.09 -13.21
CA TYR A 93 -8.31 8.64 -13.21
C TYR A 93 -9.07 8.13 -11.98
N VAL A 94 -8.77 8.65 -10.78
CA VAL A 94 -9.33 8.17 -9.51
C VAL A 94 -10.77 8.62 -9.31
N ARG A 95 -11.10 9.87 -9.68
CA ARG A 95 -12.43 10.48 -9.46
C ARG A 95 -13.63 9.62 -9.89
N PRO A 96 -13.69 9.03 -11.10
CA PRO A 96 -14.82 8.21 -11.54
C PRO A 96 -14.92 6.85 -10.83
N ILE A 97 -13.85 6.39 -10.18
CA ILE A 97 -13.79 5.09 -9.48
C ILE A 97 -14.38 5.22 -8.05
N LEU A 98 -14.42 6.43 -7.49
CA LEU A 98 -14.96 6.65 -6.15
C LEU A 98 -16.47 6.33 -6.09
N PRO A 99 -16.93 5.57 -5.09
CA PRO A 99 -18.32 5.17 -5.00
C PRO A 99 -19.22 6.37 -4.69
N GLY A 100 -20.34 6.47 -5.42
CA GLY A 100 -21.40 7.44 -5.12
C GLY A 100 -22.07 7.18 -3.77
N ARG A 101 -22.68 8.21 -3.18
CA ARG A 101 -23.41 8.11 -1.90
C ARG A 101 -24.85 8.59 -2.03
N SER A 102 -25.79 7.66 -1.86
CA SER A 102 -27.23 7.98 -1.87
C SER A 102 -27.66 8.62 -0.55
N ILE A 103 -28.54 9.62 -0.63
CA ILE A 103 -29.14 10.26 0.56
C ILE A 103 -29.96 9.24 1.37
N ALA A 104 -30.61 8.29 0.70
CA ALA A 104 -31.43 7.24 1.34
C ALA A 104 -30.59 6.04 1.86
N SER A 105 -29.30 6.26 2.16
CA SER A 105 -28.40 5.21 2.63
C SER A 105 -28.42 5.07 4.16
N HIS A 106 -28.01 3.89 4.63
CA HIS A 106 -27.81 3.59 6.04
C HIS A 106 -26.42 2.97 6.26
N LYS A 107 -26.01 2.76 7.52
CA LYS A 107 -24.70 2.17 7.85
C LYS A 107 -24.40 0.82 7.17
N GLY A 108 -25.41 0.03 6.81
CA GLY A 108 -25.21 -1.23 6.06
C GLY A 108 -24.90 -1.04 4.56
N SER A 109 -25.21 0.13 3.98
CA SER A 109 -25.15 0.37 2.54
C SER A 109 -23.71 0.37 2.03
N TYR A 110 -22.78 0.86 2.85
CA TYR A 110 -21.37 1.01 2.49
C TYR A 110 -20.48 -0.15 2.97
N GLY A 111 -21.08 -1.21 3.51
CA GLY A 111 -20.35 -2.39 3.98
C GLY A 111 -19.72 -2.25 5.35
N LYS A 112 -19.24 -3.38 5.87
CA LYS A 112 -18.51 -3.51 7.14
C LYS A 112 -17.09 -4.02 6.84
N ALA A 113 -16.09 -3.55 7.58
CA ALA A 113 -14.74 -4.15 7.55
C ALA A 113 -14.27 -4.56 8.95
N MET A 114 -13.51 -5.64 9.00
CA MET A 114 -12.88 -6.13 10.22
C MET A 114 -11.38 -5.95 10.13
N VAL A 115 -10.77 -5.38 11.17
CA VAL A 115 -9.32 -5.23 11.31
C VAL A 115 -8.85 -6.16 12.43
N VAL A 116 -8.10 -7.19 12.08
CA VAL A 116 -7.48 -8.14 13.02
C VAL A 116 -6.04 -7.70 13.27
N GLY A 117 -5.74 -7.27 14.49
CA GLY A 117 -4.41 -6.77 14.79
C GLY A 117 -4.23 -6.24 16.20
N GLY A 118 -3.12 -5.54 16.38
CA GLY A 118 -2.66 -5.03 17.66
C GLY A 118 -1.93 -6.07 18.51
N SER A 119 -1.00 -5.56 19.30
CA SER A 119 -0.18 -6.27 20.28
C SER A 119 0.29 -5.26 21.32
N ASP A 120 0.90 -5.74 22.40
CA ASP A 120 1.37 -4.88 23.51
C ASP A 120 2.26 -3.72 23.04
N ASN A 121 3.10 -3.95 22.01
CA ASN A 121 4.00 -2.94 21.45
C ASN A 121 3.36 -2.08 20.35
N TYR A 122 2.27 -2.53 19.74
CA TYR A 122 1.68 -1.92 18.53
C TYR A 122 0.17 -1.70 18.66
N ILE A 123 -0.25 -1.15 19.79
CA ILE A 123 -1.67 -0.88 20.13
C ILE A 123 -2.32 0.08 19.13
N GLY A 124 -1.59 1.09 18.63
CA GLY A 124 -2.12 2.11 17.74
C GLY A 124 -2.33 1.65 16.28
N ALA A 125 -1.64 0.60 15.83
CA ALA A 125 -1.66 0.18 14.44
C ALA A 125 -3.07 -0.19 13.91
N PRO A 126 -3.85 -1.07 14.56
CA PRO A 126 -5.21 -1.38 14.10
C PRO A 126 -6.16 -0.18 14.22
N VAL A 127 -5.91 0.74 15.15
CA VAL A 127 -6.71 1.96 15.32
C VAL A 127 -6.53 2.91 14.13
N LEU A 128 -5.31 3.11 13.67
CA LEU A 128 -5.02 3.93 12.49
C LEU A 128 -5.65 3.33 11.23
N ALA A 129 -5.55 2.01 11.05
CA ALA A 129 -6.18 1.31 9.94
C ALA A 129 -7.71 1.46 9.97
N ALA A 130 -8.33 1.23 11.13
CA ALA A 130 -9.77 1.37 11.32
C ALA A 130 -10.27 2.80 11.09
N SER A 131 -9.57 3.80 11.66
CA SER A 131 -9.90 5.21 11.47
C SER A 131 -9.81 5.62 10.00
N SER A 132 -8.79 5.15 9.29
CA SER A 132 -8.62 5.41 7.85
C SER A 132 -9.76 4.80 7.04
N ALA A 133 -10.16 3.56 7.33
CA ALA A 133 -11.29 2.90 6.67
C ALA A 133 -12.62 3.63 6.91
N MET A 134 -12.84 4.20 8.10
CA MET A 134 -14.02 5.03 8.35
C MET A 134 -14.00 6.31 7.52
N LYS A 135 -12.85 6.98 7.42
CA LYS A 135 -12.70 8.22 6.64
C LYS A 135 -12.97 8.02 5.15
N THR A 136 -12.74 6.82 4.60
CA THR A 136 -13.06 6.53 3.19
C THR A 136 -14.56 6.30 2.94
N GLY A 137 -15.39 6.14 3.98
CA GLY A 137 -16.84 6.01 3.84
C GLY A 137 -17.45 4.68 4.23
N LEU A 138 -16.66 3.79 4.82
CA LEU A 138 -17.16 2.52 5.29
C LEU A 138 -18.23 2.72 6.37
N GLY A 139 -19.28 1.92 6.33
CA GLY A 139 -20.43 2.12 7.21
C GLY A 139 -20.23 1.60 8.64
N LEU A 140 -19.34 0.62 8.83
CA LEU A 140 -18.96 0.09 10.15
C LEU A 140 -17.56 -0.50 10.09
N VAL A 141 -16.76 -0.28 11.14
CA VAL A 141 -15.49 -0.99 11.35
C VAL A 141 -15.51 -1.72 12.69
N THR A 142 -14.96 -2.92 12.68
CA THR A 142 -14.75 -3.73 13.88
C THR A 142 -13.27 -4.04 14.04
N ILE A 143 -12.69 -3.71 15.19
CA ILE A 143 -11.33 -4.11 15.54
C ILE A 143 -11.41 -5.43 16.31
N ALA A 144 -10.87 -6.49 15.74
CA ALA A 144 -10.67 -7.77 16.40
C ALA A 144 -9.26 -7.80 17.00
N THR A 145 -9.18 -7.76 18.33
CA THR A 145 -7.92 -7.66 19.05
C THR A 145 -7.96 -8.39 20.39
N PHE A 146 -6.80 -8.57 21.02
CA PHE A 146 -6.70 -9.20 22.33
C PHE A 146 -7.52 -8.41 23.36
N LYS A 147 -8.24 -9.15 24.23
CA LYS A 147 -9.19 -8.58 25.21
C LYS A 147 -8.64 -7.37 25.97
N ASP A 148 -7.38 -7.43 26.39
CA ASP A 148 -6.76 -6.40 27.23
C ASP A 148 -6.42 -5.12 26.45
N LEU A 149 -6.37 -5.20 25.11
CA LEU A 149 -6.14 -4.06 24.23
C LEU A 149 -7.42 -3.30 23.84
N VAL A 150 -8.61 -3.86 24.12
CA VAL A 150 -9.87 -3.24 23.71
C VAL A 150 -10.12 -1.90 24.40
N ASN A 151 -9.88 -1.81 25.71
CA ASN A 151 -10.09 -0.56 26.44
C ASN A 151 -9.17 0.59 25.98
N PRO A 152 -7.83 0.40 25.86
CA PRO A 152 -6.97 1.47 25.36
C PRO A 152 -7.34 1.87 23.92
N MET A 153 -7.72 0.92 23.05
CA MET A 153 -8.14 1.25 21.69
C MET A 153 -9.49 1.98 21.63
N ALA A 154 -10.46 1.59 22.47
CA ALA A 154 -11.77 2.25 22.54
C ALA A 154 -11.67 3.72 22.99
N ASN A 155 -10.67 4.06 23.81
CA ASN A 155 -10.37 5.44 24.18
C ASN A 155 -9.78 6.27 23.02
N MET A 156 -9.13 5.61 22.04
CA MET A 156 -8.53 6.28 20.88
C MET A 156 -9.49 6.42 19.69
N LEU A 157 -10.41 5.47 19.51
CA LEU A 157 -11.38 5.45 18.41
C LEU A 157 -12.74 4.90 18.91
N PRO A 158 -13.56 5.74 19.55
CA PRO A 158 -14.83 5.31 20.15
C PRO A 158 -15.90 4.90 19.13
N GLU A 159 -15.77 5.32 17.87
CA GLU A 159 -16.68 4.97 16.77
C GLU A 159 -16.52 3.51 16.33
N ALA A 160 -15.37 2.88 16.62
CA ALA A 160 -15.12 1.51 16.26
C ALA A 160 -15.85 0.54 17.19
N THR A 161 -16.33 -0.56 16.64
CA THR A 161 -16.78 -1.69 17.44
C THR A 161 -15.63 -2.67 17.66
N PHE A 162 -15.74 -3.54 18.66
CA PHE A 162 -14.65 -4.41 19.08
C PHE A 162 -15.07 -5.86 19.20
N LEU A 163 -14.31 -6.74 18.56
CA LEU A 163 -14.36 -8.18 18.82
C LEU A 163 -13.25 -8.53 19.81
N ARG A 164 -13.66 -8.94 21.01
CA ARG A 164 -12.75 -9.30 22.11
C ARG A 164 -12.22 -10.72 21.92
N LEU A 165 -10.99 -10.85 21.44
CA LEU A 165 -10.31 -12.12 21.33
C LEU A 165 -9.88 -12.58 22.72
N LYS A 166 -10.44 -13.72 23.15
CA LYS A 166 -10.20 -14.27 24.49
C LYS A 166 -8.95 -15.14 24.42
N GLU A 167 -7.81 -14.57 24.76
CA GLU A 167 -6.58 -15.32 24.89
C GLU A 167 -6.56 -16.08 26.22
N ASP A 168 -6.42 -17.40 26.14
CA ASP A 168 -5.91 -18.21 27.25
C ASP A 168 -4.43 -18.51 26.98
N ARG A 169 -3.54 -17.97 27.82
CA ARG A 169 -2.09 -18.13 27.64
C ARG A 169 -1.58 -19.53 28.01
N MET A 170 -2.36 -20.27 28.79
CA MET A 170 -2.02 -21.65 29.20
C MET A 170 -2.55 -22.67 28.17
N ASP A 171 -3.56 -22.30 27.39
CA ASP A 171 -4.12 -23.15 26.35
C ASP A 171 -3.35 -23.04 25.03
N VAL A 172 -2.72 -24.15 24.63
CA VAL A 172 -2.07 -24.27 23.32
C VAL A 172 -3.04 -24.16 22.14
N ARG A 173 -4.34 -24.29 22.36
CA ARG A 173 -5.40 -24.14 21.34
C ARG A 173 -6.00 -22.73 21.29
N SER A 174 -5.54 -21.82 22.16
CA SER A 174 -6.04 -20.45 22.26
C SER A 174 -6.08 -19.73 20.91
N GLY A 175 -5.02 -19.86 20.10
CA GLY A 175 -4.99 -19.28 18.75
C GLY A 175 -6.06 -19.83 17.80
N GLN A 176 -6.35 -21.14 17.86
CA GLN A 176 -7.43 -21.77 17.09
C GLN A 176 -8.80 -21.27 17.55
N HIS A 177 -9.02 -21.17 18.87
CA HIS A 177 -10.26 -20.65 19.43
C HIS A 177 -10.50 -19.20 18.99
N MET A 178 -9.47 -18.35 19.02
CA MET A 178 -9.57 -16.97 18.56
C MET A 178 -9.79 -16.85 17.04
N ALA A 179 -9.15 -17.70 16.22
CA ALA A 179 -9.45 -17.77 14.79
C ALA A 179 -10.93 -18.10 14.54
N ARG A 180 -11.48 -19.04 15.30
CA ARG A 180 -12.90 -19.39 15.23
C ARG A 180 -13.81 -18.22 15.63
N GLN A 181 -13.46 -17.48 16.69
CA GLN A 181 -14.21 -16.27 17.07
C GLN A 181 -14.26 -15.24 15.92
N ILE A 182 -13.14 -15.06 15.20
CA ILE A 182 -13.07 -14.15 14.06
C ILE A 182 -13.93 -14.69 12.93
N PHE A 183 -13.79 -15.97 12.58
CA PHE A 183 -14.55 -16.61 11.53
C PHE A 183 -16.07 -16.49 11.74
N GLU A 184 -16.56 -16.81 12.94
CA GLU A 184 -17.99 -16.72 13.29
C GLU A 184 -18.52 -15.28 13.21
N ALA A 185 -17.64 -14.28 13.39
CA ALA A 185 -18.02 -12.88 13.33
C ALA A 185 -17.89 -12.26 11.91
N VAL A 186 -17.03 -12.80 11.04
CA VAL A 186 -16.62 -12.12 9.79
C VAL A 186 -17.59 -12.33 8.61
N GLU A 187 -18.57 -13.22 8.73
CA GLU A 187 -19.51 -13.58 7.63
C GLU A 187 -20.21 -12.36 7.01
N ASP A 188 -20.59 -11.39 7.83
CA ASP A 188 -21.30 -10.16 7.44
C ASP A 188 -20.40 -9.03 6.90
N TYR A 189 -19.09 -9.27 6.81
CA TYR A 189 -18.11 -8.23 6.48
C TYR A 189 -17.73 -8.30 5.01
N LYS A 190 -17.53 -7.14 4.38
CA LYS A 190 -17.07 -7.07 2.99
C LYS A 190 -15.56 -7.19 2.87
N VAL A 191 -14.82 -6.79 3.91
CA VAL A 191 -13.35 -6.75 3.92
C VAL A 191 -12.81 -7.24 5.26
N LEU A 192 -11.76 -8.04 5.22
CA LEU A 192 -10.96 -8.46 6.37
C LEU A 192 -9.53 -7.97 6.16
N LEU A 193 -9.05 -7.09 7.03
CA LEU A 193 -7.65 -6.71 7.13
C LEU A 193 -7.00 -7.49 8.28
N ILE A 194 -5.85 -8.11 8.05
CA ILE A 194 -5.09 -8.77 9.12
C ILE A 194 -3.60 -8.41 9.05
N GLY A 195 -3.04 -8.10 10.22
CA GLY A 195 -1.59 -7.98 10.41
C GLY A 195 -1.09 -6.64 10.95
N CYS A 196 -1.88 -5.59 10.95
CA CYS A 196 -1.47 -4.28 11.48
C CYS A 196 -1.12 -4.39 12.98
N GLY A 197 0.18 -4.32 13.29
CA GLY A 197 0.71 -4.45 14.65
C GLY A 197 0.35 -5.77 15.34
N PHE A 198 0.04 -6.81 14.58
CA PHE A 198 -0.47 -8.08 15.13
C PHE A 198 0.60 -8.85 15.91
N GLY A 199 1.88 -8.56 15.66
CA GLY A 199 3.01 -9.30 16.20
C GLY A 199 3.18 -10.67 15.57
N THR A 200 4.32 -11.29 15.84
CA THR A 200 4.71 -12.59 15.28
C THR A 200 4.83 -13.68 16.35
N SER A 201 4.01 -13.60 17.40
CA SER A 201 3.96 -14.60 18.46
C SER A 201 3.43 -15.95 17.94
N ARG A 202 3.64 -17.03 18.72
CA ARG A 202 3.06 -18.35 18.38
C ARG A 202 1.54 -18.30 18.29
N THR A 203 0.90 -17.49 19.13
CA THR A 203 -0.55 -17.30 19.14
C THR A 203 -1.02 -16.64 17.85
N THR A 204 -0.35 -15.57 17.40
CA THR A 204 -0.76 -14.82 16.19
C THR A 204 -0.54 -15.64 14.93
N HIS A 205 0.56 -16.40 14.85
CA HIS A 205 0.78 -17.40 13.79
C HIS A 205 -0.35 -18.43 13.75
N ARG A 206 -0.79 -18.95 14.90
CA ARG A 206 -1.90 -19.90 14.96
C ARG A 206 -3.21 -19.27 14.52
N ILE A 207 -3.52 -18.05 14.94
CA ILE A 207 -4.71 -17.34 14.45
C ILE A 207 -4.65 -17.24 12.92
N PHE A 208 -3.53 -16.76 12.38
CA PHE A 208 -3.34 -16.59 10.94
C PHE A 208 -3.52 -17.91 10.19
N GLN A 209 -2.86 -18.99 10.62
CA GLN A 209 -2.96 -20.30 9.97
C GLN A 209 -4.39 -20.86 10.00
N ASN A 210 -5.08 -20.75 11.13
CA ASN A 210 -6.43 -21.32 11.29
C ASN A 210 -7.55 -20.41 10.73
N LEU A 211 -7.21 -19.19 10.32
CA LEU A 211 -8.14 -18.27 9.69
C LEU A 211 -7.85 -18.14 8.18
N VAL A 212 -6.65 -17.66 7.83
CA VAL A 212 -6.28 -17.27 6.46
C VAL A 212 -5.96 -18.48 5.58
N LEU A 213 -5.28 -19.49 6.12
CA LEU A 213 -4.87 -20.67 5.33
C LEU A 213 -5.86 -21.83 5.40
N SER A 214 -6.99 -21.61 6.04
CA SER A 214 -8.06 -22.61 6.09
C SER A 214 -8.89 -22.53 4.82
N ASN A 215 -9.45 -23.66 4.35
CA ASN A 215 -10.34 -23.72 3.17
C ASN A 215 -11.72 -23.10 3.42
N ILE A 216 -11.78 -22.02 4.20
CA ILE A 216 -12.99 -21.28 4.53
C ILE A 216 -13.14 -20.09 3.59
N LYS A 217 -14.38 -19.71 3.34
CA LYS A 217 -14.68 -18.50 2.57
C LYS A 217 -14.48 -17.28 3.46
N LEU A 218 -13.45 -16.49 3.16
CA LEU A 218 -13.23 -15.16 3.74
C LEU A 218 -13.80 -14.08 2.81
N PRO A 219 -14.15 -12.90 3.34
CA PRO A 219 -14.40 -11.74 2.50
C PRO A 219 -13.10 -11.24 1.85
N GLN A 220 -13.18 -10.13 1.11
CA GLN A 220 -12.00 -9.51 0.49
C GLN A 220 -10.88 -9.36 1.52
N LEU A 221 -9.75 -10.04 1.30
CA LEU A 221 -8.65 -10.09 2.24
C LEU A 221 -7.63 -9.00 1.92
N VAL A 222 -7.18 -8.30 2.95
CA VAL A 222 -6.04 -7.39 2.92
C VAL A 222 -5.01 -7.89 3.93
N LEU A 223 -3.78 -8.11 3.47
CA LEU A 223 -2.65 -8.53 4.29
C LEU A 223 -1.63 -7.40 4.39
N ASP A 224 -1.36 -6.96 5.61
CA ASP A 224 -0.41 -5.90 5.91
C ASP A 224 0.53 -6.28 7.05
N GLY A 225 1.65 -5.57 7.18
CA GLY A 225 2.56 -5.63 8.33
C GLY A 225 2.91 -7.06 8.78
N ASP A 226 2.56 -7.42 10.01
CA ASP A 226 2.89 -8.73 10.58
C ASP A 226 2.15 -9.88 9.91
N GLY A 227 1.02 -9.62 9.24
CA GLY A 227 0.32 -10.60 8.40
C GLY A 227 1.20 -11.04 7.24
N LEU A 228 1.87 -10.08 6.58
CA LEU A 228 2.85 -10.36 5.52
C LEU A 228 4.11 -11.04 6.07
N ASN A 229 4.58 -10.63 7.26
CA ASN A 229 5.71 -11.31 7.91
C ASN A 229 5.41 -12.78 8.21
N ILE A 230 4.18 -13.11 8.64
CA ILE A 230 3.74 -14.49 8.85
C ILE A 230 3.59 -15.22 7.51
N LEU A 231 2.93 -14.60 6.53
CA LEU A 231 2.71 -15.16 5.19
C LEU A 231 4.02 -15.55 4.51
N SER A 232 5.04 -14.70 4.58
CA SER A 232 6.34 -14.91 3.94
C SER A 232 7.09 -16.17 4.43
N LYS A 233 6.70 -16.73 5.57
CA LYS A 233 7.29 -17.96 6.13
C LYS A 233 6.57 -19.24 5.68
N ILE A 234 5.49 -19.11 4.90
CA ILE A 234 4.67 -20.24 4.45
C ILE A 234 5.03 -20.56 3.00
N SER A 235 5.47 -21.80 2.75
CA SER A 235 5.75 -22.26 1.39
C SER A 235 4.47 -22.33 0.56
N ASN A 236 4.57 -21.91 -0.71
CA ASN A 236 3.48 -21.88 -1.68
C ASN A 236 2.25 -21.13 -1.13
N TRP A 237 2.47 -20.01 -0.45
CA TRP A 237 1.39 -19.24 0.16
C TRP A 237 0.42 -18.66 -0.88
N TRP A 238 0.89 -18.40 -2.10
CA TRP A 238 0.08 -17.84 -3.19
C TRP A 238 -1.07 -18.76 -3.61
N ASP A 239 -0.92 -20.09 -3.43
CA ASP A 239 -1.99 -21.07 -3.69
C ASP A 239 -2.93 -21.27 -2.49
N ARG A 240 -2.63 -20.63 -1.35
CA ARG A 240 -3.30 -20.90 -0.05
C ARG A 240 -4.10 -19.71 0.48
N ILE A 241 -3.98 -18.54 -0.12
CA ILE A 241 -4.78 -17.37 0.21
C ILE A 241 -5.85 -17.16 -0.87
N PRO A 242 -6.95 -16.45 -0.57
CA PRO A 242 -7.95 -16.11 -1.58
C PRO A 242 -7.32 -15.38 -2.78
N PHE A 243 -7.74 -15.74 -4.01
CA PHE A 243 -7.13 -15.26 -5.26
C PHE A 243 -7.02 -13.73 -5.36
N ASP A 244 -8.07 -13.01 -4.98
CA ASP A 244 -8.10 -11.54 -5.07
C ASP A 244 -7.51 -10.82 -3.84
N SER A 245 -6.73 -11.50 -3.00
CA SER A 245 -6.14 -10.88 -1.79
C SER A 245 -5.23 -9.69 -2.12
N ILE A 246 -5.38 -8.59 -1.39
CA ILE A 246 -4.53 -7.40 -1.51
C ILE A 246 -3.36 -7.52 -0.54
N LEU A 247 -2.13 -7.41 -1.04
CA LEU A 247 -0.90 -7.42 -0.23
C LEU A 247 -0.28 -6.02 -0.23
N THR A 248 0.13 -5.52 0.94
CA THR A 248 0.74 -4.17 1.08
C THR A 248 2.18 -4.21 1.61
N PRO A 249 3.13 -4.92 0.96
CA PRO A 249 4.52 -4.95 1.41
C PRO A 249 5.22 -3.62 1.16
N HIS A 250 6.24 -3.32 1.98
CA HIS A 250 7.25 -2.32 1.67
C HIS A 250 8.58 -3.04 1.36
N PRO A 251 9.45 -2.46 0.51
CA PRO A 251 10.84 -2.90 0.41
C PRO A 251 11.52 -2.82 1.78
N LYS A 252 12.21 -3.89 2.18
CA LYS A 252 13.03 -3.91 3.40
C LYS A 252 14.46 -3.45 3.10
#